data_AF-A0A849AGZ3-F1
#
_entry.id   AF-A0A849AGZ3-F1
#
_cell.length_a   1.000
_cell.length_b   1.000
_cell.length_c   1.000
_cell.angle_alpha   90.00
_cell.angle_beta   90.00
_cell.angle_gamma   90.00
#
_symmetry.space_group_name_H-M   'P 1'
#
loop_
_entity.id
_entity.type
_entity.pdbx_description
1 polymer ?
#
loop_
_entity_poly.entity_id
_entity_poly.type
_entity_poly.pdbx_seq_one_letter_code
_entity_poly.pdbx_strand_id
1 'polypeptide(L)'
;MKIFTRTAAAAMLVSMPIALSACGGSGGGSKPSKDEVKAGYVKAIKKEGGSMASSVPDATFNKLADCIFDKSYDKVSAKTLNAIKSGNTSEKIDSKDEKTLTDATDSCKSTVTAR
;
A
#
# COMPACT_ATOMS: atom_id res chain seq x y z
N MET A 1 59.73 -16.38 -4.44
CA MET A 1 59.12 -15.42 -3.49
C MET A 1 57.62 -15.67 -3.43
N LYS A 2 57.09 -15.96 -2.21
CA LYS A 2 55.70 -15.78 -1.70
C LYS A 2 54.55 -16.29 -2.60
N ILE A 3 54.03 -17.52 -2.43
CA ILE A 3 53.04 -18.00 -1.41
C ILE A 3 51.78 -17.11 -1.36
N PHE A 4 50.58 -17.69 -1.57
CA PHE A 4 49.36 -17.64 -0.72
C PHE A 4 48.17 -18.21 -1.54
N THR A 5 47.72 -19.46 -1.38
CA THR A 5 46.85 -20.07 -0.35
C THR A 5 45.39 -20.24 -0.83
N ARG A 6 44.83 -21.41 -0.52
CA ARG A 6 43.55 -22.00 -0.95
C ARG A 6 42.34 -21.38 -0.22
N THR A 7 41.22 -21.18 -0.93
CA THR A 7 39.83 -21.13 -0.40
C THR A 7 38.89 -21.53 -1.54
N ALA A 8 38.29 -22.72 -1.64
CA ALA A 8 37.26 -23.33 -0.80
C ALA A 8 35.99 -22.48 -0.63
N ALA A 9 34.92 -22.94 -1.30
CA ALA A 9 33.50 -22.87 -0.96
C ALA A 9 32.81 -21.50 -0.74
N ALA A 10 31.75 -21.24 -1.50
CA ALA A 10 30.37 -21.31 -1.01
C ALA A 10 29.40 -20.79 -2.10
N ALA A 11 28.56 -21.69 -2.61
CA ALA A 11 27.34 -21.33 -3.30
C ALA A 11 26.44 -20.56 -2.32
N MET A 12 26.16 -19.28 -2.60
CA MET A 12 25.06 -18.57 -1.95
C MET A 12 23.91 -18.50 -2.95
N LEU A 13 23.17 -19.62 -3.02
CA LEU A 13 21.77 -19.59 -3.41
C LEU A 13 21.07 -18.69 -2.40
N VAL A 14 20.78 -17.45 -2.77
CA VAL A 14 19.83 -16.62 -2.04
C VAL A 14 18.44 -17.19 -2.33
N SER A 15 18.12 -18.26 -1.63
CA SER A 15 16.76 -18.77 -1.47
C SER A 15 15.98 -17.69 -0.72
N MET A 16 15.25 -16.85 -1.44
CA MET A 16 14.15 -16.10 -0.86
C MET A 16 13.10 -17.12 -0.41
N PRO A 17 12.80 -17.25 0.89
CA PRO A 17 11.64 -18.01 1.31
C PRO A 17 10.42 -17.12 1.03
N ILE A 18 9.80 -17.29 -0.14
CA ILE A 18 8.43 -16.81 -0.32
C ILE A 18 7.55 -17.81 0.45
N ALA A 19 7.53 -17.64 1.76
CA ALA A 19 6.49 -18.18 2.61
C ALA A 19 5.17 -17.50 2.22
N LEU A 20 4.43 -18.10 1.29
CA LEU A 20 3.03 -17.77 1.05
C LEU A 20 2.16 -18.99 1.26
N SER A 21 2.29 -19.57 2.46
CA SER A 21 1.25 -20.42 3.04
C SER A 21 0.18 -19.52 3.66
N ALA A 22 -0.74 -19.02 2.83
CA ALA A 22 -1.98 -18.42 3.31
C ALA A 22 -3.14 -19.18 2.68
N CYS A 23 -3.50 -20.27 3.36
CA CYS A 23 -4.77 -20.97 3.17
C CYS A 23 -5.90 -20.03 3.59
N GLY A 24 -6.86 -19.75 2.70
CA GLY A 24 -8.09 -19.04 3.09
C GLY A 24 -8.79 -18.27 1.97
N GLY A 25 -9.58 -18.99 1.16
CA GLY A 25 -10.88 -18.49 0.68
C GLY A 25 -10.92 -17.55 -0.52
N SER A 26 -11.32 -18.11 -1.66
CA SER A 26 -12.14 -17.50 -2.72
C SER A 26 -11.75 -16.11 -3.26
N GLY A 27 -11.06 -16.10 -4.40
CA GLY A 27 -11.38 -15.19 -5.51
C GLY A 27 -10.72 -13.81 -5.57
N GLY A 28 -9.86 -13.44 -4.62
CA GLY A 28 -9.07 -12.20 -4.70
C GLY A 28 -7.75 -12.39 -3.98
N GLY A 29 -6.68 -11.79 -4.50
CA GLY A 29 -5.34 -11.91 -3.90
C GLY A 29 -5.34 -11.61 -2.39
N SER A 30 -4.33 -12.13 -1.69
CA SER A 30 -4.16 -11.90 -0.25
C SER A 30 -4.37 -10.43 0.11
N LYS A 31 -5.02 -10.16 1.26
CA LYS A 31 -5.23 -8.79 1.75
C LYS A 31 -3.85 -8.12 1.88
N PRO A 32 -3.57 -7.05 1.13
CA PRO A 32 -2.27 -6.39 1.15
C PRO A 32 -2.08 -5.73 2.52
N SER A 33 -0.83 -5.54 2.94
CA SER A 33 -0.54 -4.84 4.19
C SER A 33 -1.02 -3.38 4.13
N LYS A 34 -1.29 -2.80 5.30
CA LYS A 34 -1.74 -1.40 5.41
C LYS A 34 -0.73 -0.44 4.77
N ASP A 35 0.57 -0.70 4.91
CA ASP A 35 1.63 0.13 4.35
C ASP A 35 1.68 0.05 2.81
N GLU A 36 1.46 -1.12 2.23
CA GLU A 36 1.36 -1.26 0.77
C GLU A 36 0.15 -0.50 0.21
N VAL A 37 -0.98 -0.52 0.92
CA VAL A 37 -2.19 0.21 0.53
C VAL A 37 -1.96 1.72 0.61
N LYS A 38 -1.38 2.22 1.70
CA LYS A 38 -1.03 3.63 1.89
C LYS A 38 -0.10 4.10 0.77
N ALA A 39 0.95 3.34 0.46
CA ALA A 39 1.89 3.66 -0.59
C ALA A 39 1.23 3.73 -1.98
N GLY A 40 0.34 2.77 -2.30
CA GLY A 40 -0.43 2.77 -3.54
C GLY A 40 -1.36 3.97 -3.64
N TYR A 41 -2.08 4.28 -2.56
CA TYR A 41 -2.97 5.44 -2.47
C TYR A 41 -2.25 6.78 -2.67
N VAL A 42 -1.13 7.00 -1.98
CA VAL A 42 -0.34 8.24 -2.11
C VAL A 42 0.17 8.41 -3.54
N LYS A 43 0.65 7.33 -4.17
CA LYS A 43 1.04 7.36 -5.59
C LYS A 43 -0.14 7.71 -6.50
N ALA A 44 -1.30 7.11 -6.27
CA ALA A 44 -2.50 7.35 -7.08
C ALA A 44 -2.96 8.82 -6.98
N ILE A 45 -3.11 9.36 -5.77
CA ILE A 45 -3.51 10.76 -5.59
C ILE A 45 -2.50 11.74 -6.20
N LYS A 46 -1.20 11.49 -6.06
CA LYS A 46 -0.19 12.33 -6.69
C LYS A 46 -0.28 12.33 -8.21
N LYS A 47 -0.55 11.15 -8.79
CA LYS A 47 -0.73 11.00 -10.23
C LYS A 47 -1.98 11.74 -10.72
N GLU A 48 -3.11 11.59 -10.03
CA GLU A 48 -4.38 12.26 -10.36
C GLU A 48 -4.30 13.78 -10.15
N GLY A 49 -3.65 14.24 -9.07
CA GLY A 49 -3.49 15.66 -8.77
C GLY A 49 -2.45 16.39 -9.64
N GLY A 50 -1.68 15.65 -10.46
CA GLY A 50 -0.75 16.19 -11.43
C GLY A 50 0.18 17.28 -10.87
N SER A 51 0.21 18.43 -11.55
CA SER A 51 1.03 19.58 -11.15
C SER A 51 0.61 20.20 -9.82
N MET A 52 -0.68 20.14 -9.44
CA MET A 52 -1.15 20.65 -8.15
C MET A 52 -0.60 19.82 -6.98
N ALA A 53 -0.51 18.49 -7.15
CA ALA A 53 0.06 17.62 -6.14
C ALA A 53 1.56 17.86 -5.89
N SER A 54 2.28 18.43 -6.87
CA SER A 54 3.71 18.73 -6.76
C SER A 54 4.00 19.87 -5.77
N SER A 55 3.02 20.75 -5.54
CA SER A 55 3.10 21.84 -4.56
C SER A 55 2.73 21.41 -3.13
N VAL A 56 2.24 20.17 -2.96
CA VAL A 56 1.81 19.63 -1.67
C VAL A 56 2.91 18.73 -1.10
N PRO A 57 3.33 18.92 0.16
CA PRO A 57 4.34 18.05 0.78
C PRO A 57 3.90 16.58 0.85
N ASP A 58 4.83 15.66 0.63
CA ASP A 58 4.61 14.20 0.80
C ASP A 58 4.03 13.84 2.16
N ALA A 59 4.47 14.55 3.21
CA ALA A 59 3.95 14.37 4.56
C ALA A 59 2.44 14.60 4.66
N THR A 60 1.87 15.50 3.85
CA THR A 60 0.43 15.77 3.82
C THR A 60 -0.34 14.58 3.24
N PHE A 61 0.15 14.01 2.13
CA PHE A 61 -0.45 12.82 1.54
C PHE A 61 -0.34 11.61 2.46
N ASN A 62 0.82 11.42 3.10
CA ASN A 62 1.03 10.33 4.06
C ASN A 62 0.11 10.46 5.28
N LYS A 63 -0.01 11.66 5.88
CA LYS A 63 -0.94 11.91 7.01
C LYS A 63 -2.40 11.61 6.64
N LEU A 64 -2.82 12.00 5.43
CA LEU A 64 -4.16 11.69 4.94
C LEU A 64 -4.36 10.17 4.79
N ALA A 65 -3.42 9.50 4.13
CA ALA A 65 -3.46 8.06 3.92
C ALA A 65 -3.47 7.29 5.26
N ASP A 66 -2.63 7.70 6.20
CA ASP A 66 -2.59 7.17 7.57
C ASP A 66 -3.95 7.24 8.23
N CYS A 67 -4.54 8.44 8.29
CA CYS A 67 -5.84 8.63 8.92
C CYS A 67 -6.94 7.77 8.26
N ILE A 68 -7.00 7.74 6.92
CA ILE A 68 -8.02 7.00 6.18
C ILE A 68 -7.90 5.50 6.46
N PHE A 69 -6.71 4.93 6.27
CA PHE A 69 -6.52 3.49 6.38
C PHE A 69 -6.45 3.02 7.84
N ASP A 70 -6.14 3.88 8.80
CA ASP A 70 -6.31 3.53 10.21
C ASP A 70 -7.78 3.34 10.61
N LYS A 71 -8.70 4.07 9.97
CA LYS A 71 -10.14 3.98 10.26
C LYS A 71 -10.89 2.94 9.42
N SER A 72 -10.37 2.59 8.24
CA SER A 72 -11.08 1.80 7.22
C SER A 72 -10.44 0.46 6.87
N TYR A 73 -9.13 0.25 7.09
CA TYR A 73 -8.41 -0.92 6.55
C TYR A 73 -9.05 -2.26 6.91
N ASP A 74 -9.43 -2.48 8.17
CA ASP A 74 -10.03 -3.75 8.60
C ASP A 74 -11.48 -3.94 8.12
N LYS A 75 -12.15 -2.85 7.72
CA LYS A 75 -13.56 -2.82 7.33
C LYS A 75 -13.77 -2.95 5.81
N VAL A 76 -12.72 -2.70 5.04
CA VAL A 76 -12.71 -2.74 3.57
C VAL A 76 -12.21 -4.11 3.08
N SER A 77 -12.79 -4.60 1.99
CA SER A 77 -12.44 -5.90 1.42
C SER A 77 -11.01 -5.95 0.88
N ALA A 78 -10.44 -7.16 0.83
CA ALA A 78 -9.10 -7.38 0.26
C ALA A 78 -9.02 -6.97 -1.22
N LYS A 79 -10.11 -7.17 -1.98
CA LYS A 79 -10.22 -6.77 -3.38
C LYS A 79 -10.03 -5.26 -3.52
N THR A 80 -10.80 -4.47 -2.79
CA THR A 80 -10.71 -3.01 -2.81
C THR A 80 -9.33 -2.52 -2.35
N LEU A 81 -8.74 -3.13 -1.31
CA LEU A 81 -7.40 -2.77 -0.86
C LEU A 81 -6.33 -3.08 -1.92
N ASN A 82 -6.46 -4.18 -2.67
CA ASN A 82 -5.59 -4.49 -3.79
C ASN A 82 -5.77 -3.51 -4.98
N ALA A 83 -7.01 -3.08 -5.25
CA ALA A 83 -7.29 -2.04 -6.24
C ALA A 83 -6.60 -0.72 -5.87
N ILE A 84 -6.70 -0.30 -4.61
CA ILE A 84 -6.04 0.91 -4.10
C ILE A 84 -4.52 0.77 -4.14
N LYS A 85 -3.97 -0.35 -3.67
CA LYS A 85 -2.53 -0.66 -3.72
C LYS A 85 -1.99 -0.52 -5.15
N SER A 86 -2.72 -1.04 -6.13
CA SER A 86 -2.33 -0.99 -7.55
C SER A 86 -2.60 0.35 -8.22
N GLY A 87 -3.35 1.26 -7.57
CA GLY A 87 -3.84 2.50 -8.18
C GLY A 87 -4.83 2.25 -9.31
N ASN A 88 -5.50 1.09 -9.31
CA ASN A 88 -6.46 0.72 -10.33
C ASN A 88 -7.83 1.38 -10.05
N THR A 89 -8.08 2.50 -10.70
CA THR A 89 -9.35 3.24 -10.63
C THR A 89 -10.46 2.65 -11.49
N SER A 90 -10.15 1.66 -12.35
CA SER A 90 -11.13 0.98 -13.20
C SER A 90 -11.82 -0.19 -12.51
N GLU A 91 -11.33 -0.59 -11.34
CA GLU A 91 -11.92 -1.70 -10.60
C GLU A 91 -13.20 -1.28 -9.90
N LYS A 92 -14.28 -2.04 -10.12
CA LYS A 92 -15.55 -1.80 -9.45
C LYS A 92 -15.43 -2.16 -7.96
N ILE A 93 -15.45 -1.13 -7.14
CA ILE A 93 -15.48 -1.21 -5.67
C ILE A 93 -16.92 -1.51 -5.23
N ASP A 94 -17.07 -2.33 -4.19
CA ASP A 94 -18.37 -2.59 -3.58
C ASP A 94 -18.88 -1.35 -2.85
N SER A 95 -20.18 -1.06 -2.94
CA SER A 95 -20.79 0.15 -2.37
C SER A 95 -20.56 0.32 -0.86
N LYS A 96 -20.44 -0.80 -0.12
CA LYS A 96 -20.10 -0.80 1.30
C LYS A 96 -18.67 -0.34 1.56
N ASP A 97 -17.72 -0.79 0.74
CA ASP A 97 -16.32 -0.41 0.84
C ASP A 97 -16.15 1.06 0.45
N GLU A 98 -16.81 1.48 -0.63
CA GLU A 98 -16.83 2.87 -1.09
C GLU A 98 -17.38 3.81 0.01
N LYS A 99 -18.50 3.45 0.64
CA LYS A 99 -19.05 4.21 1.76
C LYS A 99 -18.08 4.27 2.93
N THR A 100 -17.45 3.15 3.28
CA THR A 100 -16.48 3.08 4.38
C THR A 100 -15.26 3.98 4.12
N LEU A 101 -14.74 3.97 2.90
CA LEU A 101 -13.63 4.82 2.48
C LEU A 101 -14.03 6.30 2.44
N THR A 102 -15.24 6.60 1.97
CA THR A 102 -15.78 7.97 1.95
C THR A 102 -15.95 8.52 3.36
N ASP A 103 -16.62 7.79 4.24
CA ASP A 103 -16.81 8.18 5.65
C ASP A 103 -15.45 8.41 6.36
N ALA A 104 -14.48 7.52 6.10
CA ALA A 104 -13.12 7.66 6.64
C ALA A 104 -12.44 8.92 6.09
N THR A 105 -12.51 9.15 4.78
CA THR A 105 -11.95 10.35 4.13
C THR A 105 -12.54 11.63 4.69
N ASP A 106 -13.87 11.69 4.84
CA ASP A 106 -14.57 12.83 5.43
C ASP A 106 -14.12 13.12 6.86
N SER A 107 -13.98 12.07 7.67
CA SER A 107 -13.47 12.20 9.04
C SER A 107 -12.01 12.64 9.12
N CYS A 108 -11.25 12.48 8.03
CA CYS A 108 -9.83 12.76 7.94
C CYS A 108 -9.49 14.09 7.24
N LYS A 109 -10.46 14.78 6.65
CA LYS A 109 -10.27 16.08 5.98
C LYS A 109 -9.54 17.10 6.85
N SER A 110 -9.84 17.13 8.15
CA SER A 110 -9.20 18.02 9.14
C SER A 110 -7.70 17.75 9.32
N THR A 111 -7.23 16.55 9.03
CA THR A 111 -5.81 16.14 9.18
C THR A 111 -4.87 16.91 8.24
N VAL A 112 -5.39 17.39 7.11
CA VAL A 112 -4.63 18.12 6.08
C VAL A 112 -5.05 19.57 5.91
N THR A 113 -6.06 20.03 6.65
CA THR A 113 -6.55 21.42 6.64
C THR A 113 -6.22 22.20 7.92
N ALA A 114 -5.50 21.60 8.87
CA ALA A 114 -5.07 22.27 10.09
C ALA A 114 -3.71 22.98 9.93
N ARG A 115 -3.81 24.28 9.63
CA ARG A 115 -2.87 25.41 9.81
C ARG A 115 -1.51 25.38 9.10
#